data_AF-A0A9Q6IBI7-F1
#
_entry.id   AF-A0A9Q6IBI7-F1
#
_cell.length_a   1.000
_cell.length_b   1.000
_cell.length_c   1.000
_cell.angle_alpha   90.00
_cell.angle_beta   90.00
_cell.angle_gamma   90.00
#
_symmetry.space_group_name_H-M   'P 1'
#
loop_
_entity.id
_entity.type
_entity.pdbx_description
1 polymer ?
#
loop_
_entity_poly.entity_id
_entity_poly.type
_entity_poly.pdbx_seq_one_letter_code
_entity_poly.pdbx_strand_id
1 'polypeptide(L)'
;MSCWTLLGLPATADTRTIKRHYARLLKQTRPDEDPQGFQRLRDAYEEALAHKDWEQQNEPLETLETWADNAPATLALSPVQRVAMLLKELPVDQLDQRYQQAQEQACAYEFELALLRYCVEHPAQADAVLHWGFERLRWMSAWQRLDLPEYLVQELQQQLYQRVQEPLAAALEAKDEAAFLKAYAQRSAHAWLLHLQHRQWFNQWLAQTLANSPYWSVAVFQAVCAGQGWHTNSADNCPEQLWPRLLKRHQAPLYLAHQQQLASEPPSTPEHRAARLLLAPLSFSQRRAWARHLGNLDWQACHKLAASLAADYPEVAAGMPASNPYFWRDWEHAINSWPMLLGVVLACLTGAVNQYSGQDASPWEIVGVTLVWALCFCAAGEGLQRLWRPLSQRLFQWDERLSQHLPRHQTPYHDVQLIRDLLPAALLGALLGVAIHPVATITYLGVLLLVALARQRQIDPLNAWQRINPWPRRLLLGTGLVLLVAVIATLKWFDERYTAGRYQGLQPWTERLCARMPADTPECAAPATQEQWYPKEERP
;
A
#
# COMPACT_ATOMS: atom_id res chain seq x y z
N MET A 1 25.98 -41.20 -6.77
CA MET A 1 27.25 -41.95 -6.60
C MET A 1 27.26 -43.04 -7.64
N SER A 2 28.38 -43.31 -8.32
CA SER A 2 28.41 -44.39 -9.31
C SER A 2 28.38 -45.77 -8.64
N CYS A 3 27.78 -46.76 -9.31
CA CYS A 3 27.69 -48.14 -8.83
C CYS A 3 29.05 -48.72 -8.40
N TRP A 4 30.12 -48.33 -9.10
CA TRP A 4 31.52 -48.69 -8.82
C TRP A 4 32.04 -48.16 -7.47
N THR A 5 31.70 -46.91 -7.11
CA THR A 5 32.08 -46.33 -5.82
C THR A 5 31.35 -47.00 -4.66
N LEU A 6 30.10 -47.43 -4.87
CA LEU A 6 29.28 -48.10 -3.85
C LEU A 6 29.74 -49.55 -3.61
N LEU A 7 30.16 -50.26 -4.67
CA LEU A 7 30.75 -51.60 -4.59
C LEU A 7 32.24 -51.60 -4.18
N GLY A 8 32.89 -50.43 -4.18
CA GLY A 8 34.31 -50.27 -3.87
C GLY A 8 35.24 -50.94 -4.89
N LEU A 9 34.83 -50.95 -6.17
CA LEU A 9 35.54 -51.61 -7.27
C LEU A 9 35.87 -50.63 -8.40
N PRO A 10 36.96 -50.85 -9.16
CA PRO A 10 37.19 -50.15 -10.42
C PRO A 10 36.21 -50.62 -11.51
N ALA A 11 35.88 -49.75 -12.47
CA ALA A 11 34.96 -50.06 -13.58
C ALA A 11 35.44 -51.21 -14.50
N THR A 12 36.73 -51.56 -14.43
CA THR A 12 37.33 -52.68 -15.16
C THR A 12 37.17 -54.04 -14.47
N ALA A 13 36.49 -54.13 -13.32
CA ALA A 13 36.39 -55.37 -12.55
C ALA A 13 35.51 -56.45 -13.22
N ASP A 14 36.04 -57.65 -13.42
CA ASP A 14 35.31 -58.77 -14.03
C ASP A 14 34.03 -59.17 -13.26
N THR A 15 33.07 -59.77 -13.97
CA THR A 15 31.79 -60.28 -13.43
C THR A 15 31.96 -61.18 -12.19
N ARG A 16 33.05 -61.96 -12.14
CA ARG A 16 33.39 -62.82 -10.99
C ARG A 16 33.81 -62.01 -9.75
N THR A 17 34.54 -60.91 -9.96
CA THR A 17 35.01 -60.01 -8.90
C THR A 17 33.85 -59.19 -8.33
N ILE A 18 32.94 -58.72 -9.19
CA ILE A 18 31.69 -58.04 -8.81
C ILE A 18 30.84 -58.93 -7.89
N LYS A 19 30.57 -60.17 -8.31
CA LYS A 19 29.79 -61.15 -7.51
C LYS A 19 30.44 -61.46 -6.16
N ARG A 20 31.77 -61.57 -6.12
CA ARG A 20 32.52 -61.86 -4.88
C ARG A 20 32.47 -60.70 -3.88
N HIS A 21 32.60 -59.46 -4.36
CA HIS A 21 32.53 -58.27 -3.51
C HIS A 21 31.11 -57.99 -3.04
N TYR A 22 30.11 -58.15 -3.91
CA TYR A 22 28.71 -58.09 -3.52
C TYR A 22 28.38 -59.09 -2.41
N ALA A 23 28.81 -60.36 -2.52
CA ALA A 23 28.59 -61.37 -1.48
C ALA A 23 29.30 -61.05 -0.15
N ARG A 24 30.41 -60.29 -0.18
CA ARG A 24 31.10 -59.82 1.03
C ARG A 24 30.34 -58.68 1.71
N LEU A 25 29.85 -57.72 0.92
CA LEU A 25 29.05 -56.59 1.39
C LEU A 25 27.68 -57.03 1.88
N LEU A 26 27.07 -58.02 1.23
CA LEU A 26 25.78 -58.62 1.63
C LEU A 26 25.81 -59.23 3.05
N LYS A 27 26.97 -59.73 3.50
CA LYS A 27 27.14 -60.24 4.86
C LYS A 27 27.17 -59.13 5.91
N GLN A 28 27.50 -57.90 5.50
CA GLN A 28 27.58 -56.72 6.36
C GLN A 28 26.25 -55.94 6.35
N THR A 29 25.56 -55.89 5.21
CA THR A 29 24.23 -55.26 5.07
C THR A 29 23.14 -56.33 5.07
N ARG A 30 22.72 -56.76 6.26
CA ARG A 30 21.61 -57.71 6.40
C ARG A 30 20.27 -57.03 6.09
N PRO A 31 19.36 -57.65 5.31
CA PRO A 31 18.06 -57.05 4.96
C PRO A 31 17.19 -56.67 6.17
N ASP A 32 17.35 -57.39 7.28
CA ASP A 32 16.57 -57.18 8.51
C ASP A 32 17.08 -55.99 9.34
N GLU A 33 18.35 -55.60 9.17
CA GLU A 33 19.01 -54.51 9.93
C GLU A 33 19.06 -53.19 9.14
N ASP A 34 19.24 -53.25 7.81
CA ASP A 34 19.24 -52.07 6.93
C ASP A 34 18.59 -52.37 5.56
N PRO A 35 17.25 -52.21 5.43
CA PRO A 35 16.55 -52.49 4.19
C PRO A 35 16.89 -51.49 3.08
N GLN A 36 17.18 -50.22 3.42
CA GLN A 36 17.54 -49.20 2.44
C GLN A 36 18.98 -49.36 1.93
N GLY A 37 19.91 -49.73 2.81
CA GLY A 37 21.29 -50.06 2.43
C GLY A 37 21.36 -51.32 1.58
N PHE A 38 20.52 -52.33 1.87
CA PHE A 38 20.39 -53.51 1.03
C PHE A 38 19.88 -53.19 -0.38
N GLN A 39 18.83 -52.35 -0.50
CA GLN A 39 18.32 -51.91 -1.81
C GLN A 39 19.40 -51.19 -2.62
N ARG A 40 20.09 -50.20 -2.03
CA ARG A 40 21.17 -49.47 -2.71
C ARG A 40 22.32 -50.37 -3.16
N LEU A 41 22.68 -51.38 -2.33
CA LEU A 41 23.71 -52.36 -2.69
C LEU A 41 23.25 -53.27 -3.83
N ARG A 42 21.96 -53.65 -3.82
CA ARG A 42 21.35 -54.49 -4.85
C ARG A 42 21.29 -53.76 -6.19
N ASP A 43 20.82 -52.52 -6.20
CA ASP A 43 20.71 -51.68 -7.39
C ASP A 43 22.10 -51.47 -8.01
N ALA A 44 23.12 -51.14 -7.20
CA ALA A 44 24.49 -50.98 -7.67
C ALA A 44 25.08 -52.28 -8.27
N TYR A 45 24.71 -53.44 -7.74
CA TYR A 45 25.13 -54.75 -8.27
C TYR A 45 24.46 -55.07 -9.61
N GLU A 46 23.18 -54.78 -9.75
CA GLU A 46 22.43 -55.01 -10.99
C GLU A 46 22.90 -54.06 -12.11
N GLU A 47 23.16 -52.78 -11.78
CA GLU A 47 23.78 -51.82 -12.71
C GLU A 47 25.18 -52.25 -13.17
N ALA A 48 26.01 -52.78 -12.27
CA ALA A 48 27.36 -53.24 -12.60
C ALA A 48 27.36 -54.50 -13.49
N LEU A 49 26.38 -55.40 -13.31
CA LEU A 49 26.20 -56.55 -14.19
C LEU A 49 25.65 -56.15 -15.56
N ALA A 50 24.67 -55.24 -15.61
CA ALA A 50 24.13 -54.73 -16.86
C ALA A 50 25.23 -54.04 -17.70
N HIS A 51 26.14 -53.32 -17.05
CA HIS A 51 27.31 -52.73 -17.72
C HIS A 51 28.24 -53.80 -18.32
N LYS A 52 28.44 -54.94 -17.65
CA LYS A 52 29.27 -56.05 -18.16
C LYS A 52 28.57 -56.84 -19.26
N ASP A 53 27.28 -57.06 -19.15
CA ASP A 53 26.48 -57.73 -20.18
C ASP A 53 26.41 -56.86 -21.45
N TRP A 54 26.32 -55.53 -21.29
CA TRP A 54 26.40 -54.57 -22.41
C TRP A 54 27.80 -54.54 -23.05
N GLU A 55 28.88 -54.58 -22.25
CA GLU A 55 30.25 -54.73 -22.78
C GLU A 55 30.45 -56.07 -23.51
N GLN A 56 29.85 -57.17 -23.04
CA GLN A 56 29.94 -58.48 -23.69
C GLN A 56 29.06 -58.61 -24.95
N GLN A 57 27.92 -57.91 -24.99
CA GLN A 57 27.08 -57.84 -26.19
C GLN A 57 27.65 -56.90 -27.26
N ASN A 58 28.49 -55.93 -26.84
CA ASN A 58 29.22 -55.02 -27.72
C ASN A 58 30.70 -55.41 -27.91
N GLU A 59 31.13 -56.60 -27.44
CA GLU A 59 32.35 -57.21 -27.95
C GLU A 59 32.16 -57.43 -29.45
N PRO A 60 33.04 -56.90 -30.32
CA PRO A 60 32.91 -57.10 -31.76
C PRO A 60 32.94 -58.61 -32.03
N LEU A 61 31.84 -59.13 -32.59
CA LEU A 61 31.77 -60.46 -33.17
C LEU A 61 32.91 -60.63 -34.18
N GLU A 62 34.03 -61.23 -33.74
CA GLU A 62 35.03 -61.88 -34.58
C GLU A 62 34.38 -63.11 -35.27
N THR A 63 33.46 -62.89 -36.21
CA THR A 63 33.08 -63.89 -37.21
C THR A 63 32.44 -63.21 -38.41
N LEU A 64 33.26 -62.55 -39.23
CA LEU A 64 33.10 -62.48 -40.69
C LEU A 64 34.48 -62.34 -41.35
N GLU A 65 35.42 -63.22 -40.95
CA GLU A 65 36.58 -63.53 -41.79
C GLU A 65 36.11 -64.34 -43.00
N THR A 66 35.58 -63.66 -44.03
CA THR A 66 35.65 -64.18 -45.41
C THR A 66 35.35 -63.17 -46.54
N TRP A 67 35.02 -61.90 -46.28
CA TRP A 67 34.80 -60.92 -47.36
C TRP A 67 35.36 -59.51 -47.09
N ALA A 68 36.57 -59.40 -46.53
CA ALA A 68 37.18 -58.09 -46.22
C ALA A 68 38.45 -57.75 -47.01
N ASP A 69 38.68 -58.36 -48.17
CA ASP A 69 39.82 -57.96 -49.03
C ASP A 69 39.54 -56.72 -49.90
N ASN A 70 38.38 -56.06 -49.76
CA ASN A 70 38.05 -54.84 -50.51
C ASN A 70 37.23 -53.82 -49.69
N ALA A 71 37.52 -53.65 -48.39
CA ALA A 71 37.03 -52.47 -47.67
C ALA A 71 38.06 -51.34 -47.80
N PRO A 72 37.67 -50.11 -48.20
CA PRO A 72 38.61 -49.00 -48.29
C PRO A 72 39.27 -48.74 -46.92
N ALA A 73 40.59 -48.47 -46.92
CA ALA A 73 41.43 -48.32 -45.72
C ALA A 73 40.90 -47.30 -44.68
N THR A 74 39.99 -46.41 -45.09
CA THR A 74 39.30 -45.43 -44.24
C THR A 74 38.29 -46.03 -43.27
N LEU A 75 37.74 -47.23 -43.51
CA LEU A 75 36.78 -47.87 -42.59
C LEU A 75 37.46 -48.66 -41.45
N ALA A 76 38.78 -48.87 -41.51
CA ALA A 76 39.56 -49.56 -40.48
C ALA A 76 39.94 -48.67 -39.28
N LEU A 77 39.79 -47.34 -39.41
CA LEU A 77 40.12 -46.36 -38.37
C LEU A 77 38.94 -46.13 -37.42
N SER A 78 39.23 -45.81 -36.15
CA SER A 78 38.15 -45.54 -35.18
C SER A 78 37.30 -44.34 -35.61
N PRO A 79 35.98 -44.32 -35.30
CA PRO A 79 35.09 -43.21 -35.67
C PRO A 79 35.63 -41.82 -35.30
N VAL A 80 36.25 -41.70 -34.13
CA VAL A 80 36.87 -40.45 -33.64
C VAL A 80 38.06 -40.02 -34.50
N GLN A 81 38.91 -40.95 -34.93
CA GLN A 81 40.06 -40.64 -35.79
C GLN A 81 39.62 -40.21 -37.19
N ARG A 82 38.56 -40.83 -37.73
CA ARG A 82 37.97 -40.45 -39.02
C ARG A 82 37.45 -39.02 -38.98
N VAL A 83 36.76 -38.64 -37.92
CA VAL A 83 36.27 -37.28 -37.71
C VAL A 83 37.40 -36.28 -37.50
N ALA A 84 38.47 -36.64 -36.79
CA ALA A 84 39.63 -35.75 -36.61
C ALA A 84 40.28 -35.38 -37.96
N MET A 85 40.29 -36.29 -38.93
CA MET A 85 40.74 -35.99 -40.29
C MET A 85 39.75 -35.09 -41.04
N LEU A 86 38.44 -35.34 -40.91
CA LEU A 86 37.40 -34.54 -41.55
C LEU A 86 37.29 -33.12 -40.97
N LEU A 87 37.70 -32.88 -39.73
CA LEU A 87 37.64 -31.58 -39.07
C LEU A 87 38.97 -30.80 -39.13
N LYS A 88 40.00 -31.37 -39.75
CA LYS A 88 41.27 -30.65 -39.95
C LYS A 88 41.01 -29.39 -40.79
N GLU A 89 41.41 -28.24 -40.23
CA GLU A 89 41.26 -26.90 -40.83
C GLU A 89 39.81 -26.53 -41.20
N LEU A 90 38.88 -26.62 -40.22
CA LEU A 90 37.43 -26.39 -40.30
C LEU A 90 36.99 -25.23 -41.25
N PRO A 91 36.79 -25.48 -42.56
CA PRO A 91 36.38 -24.46 -43.51
C PRO A 91 34.86 -24.52 -43.59
N VAL A 92 34.23 -23.44 -43.15
CA VAL A 92 32.76 -23.32 -43.07
C VAL A 92 32.08 -23.66 -44.40
N ASP A 93 32.70 -23.31 -45.53
CA ASP A 93 32.13 -23.49 -46.87
C ASP A 93 32.03 -24.95 -47.33
N GLN A 94 32.73 -25.88 -46.66
CA GLN A 94 32.76 -27.31 -47.01
C GLN A 94 32.01 -28.21 -46.02
N LEU A 95 31.28 -27.63 -45.05
CA LEU A 95 30.60 -28.38 -43.99
C LEU A 95 29.58 -29.38 -44.56
N ASP A 96 28.83 -29.02 -45.60
CA ASP A 96 27.86 -29.93 -46.26
C ASP A 96 28.56 -31.16 -46.85
N GLN A 97 29.68 -30.96 -47.56
CA GLN A 97 30.44 -32.05 -48.19
C GLN A 97 31.08 -32.96 -47.13
N ARG A 98 31.65 -32.37 -46.08
CA ARG A 98 32.27 -33.12 -44.98
C ARG A 98 31.24 -33.91 -44.17
N TYR A 99 30.03 -33.38 -44.02
CA TYR A 99 28.94 -34.10 -43.37
C TYR A 99 28.45 -35.29 -44.20
N GLN A 100 28.30 -35.12 -45.52
CA GLN A 100 27.98 -36.25 -46.42
C GLN A 100 29.05 -37.34 -46.35
N GLN A 101 30.33 -36.96 -46.36
CA GLN A 101 31.43 -37.90 -46.20
C GLN A 101 31.42 -38.60 -44.83
N ALA A 102 31.04 -37.91 -43.75
CA ALA A 102 30.87 -38.51 -42.44
C ALA A 102 29.69 -39.50 -42.38
N GLN A 103 28.61 -39.25 -43.14
CA GLN A 103 27.50 -40.19 -43.28
C GLN A 103 27.94 -41.46 -44.03
N GLU A 104 28.65 -41.32 -45.15
CA GLU A 104 29.20 -42.45 -45.92
C GLU A 104 30.19 -43.29 -45.10
N GLN A 105 30.96 -42.66 -44.22
CA GLN A 105 31.90 -43.32 -43.33
C GLN A 105 31.26 -43.83 -42.03
N ALA A 106 29.94 -43.70 -41.84
CA ALA A 106 29.26 -44.06 -40.60
C ALA A 106 29.89 -43.44 -39.34
N CYS A 107 30.33 -42.17 -39.43
CA CYS A 107 30.87 -41.38 -38.31
C CYS A 107 30.12 -40.04 -38.12
N ALA A 108 28.87 -39.96 -38.59
CA ALA A 108 28.05 -38.76 -38.53
C ALA A 108 27.75 -38.29 -37.09
N TYR A 109 27.65 -39.22 -36.14
CA TYR A 109 27.43 -38.87 -34.71
C TYR A 109 28.66 -38.18 -34.12
N GLU A 110 29.84 -38.76 -34.30
CA GLU A 110 31.09 -38.21 -33.78
C GLU A 110 31.41 -36.87 -34.45
N PHE A 111 31.03 -36.70 -35.72
CA PHE A 111 31.17 -35.44 -36.44
C PHE A 111 30.28 -34.33 -35.84
N GLU A 112 29.00 -34.63 -35.61
CA GLU A 112 28.07 -33.70 -34.96
C GLU A 112 28.52 -33.36 -33.53
N LEU A 113 28.96 -34.36 -32.76
CA LEU A 113 29.48 -34.16 -31.42
C LEU A 113 30.72 -33.24 -31.40
N ALA A 114 31.64 -33.43 -32.34
CA ALA A 114 32.85 -32.63 -32.42
C ALA A 114 32.57 -31.19 -32.87
N LEU A 115 31.62 -30.98 -33.79
CA LEU A 115 31.14 -29.64 -34.14
C LEU A 115 30.46 -28.96 -32.94
N LEU A 116 29.66 -29.69 -32.19
CA LEU A 116 28.97 -29.15 -31.02
C LEU A 116 29.97 -28.75 -29.92
N ARG A 117 30.99 -29.58 -29.66
CA ARG A 117 32.11 -29.22 -28.78
C ARG A 117 32.86 -27.98 -29.25
N TYR A 118 33.18 -27.89 -30.54
CA TYR A 118 33.83 -26.73 -31.12
C TYR A 118 33.02 -25.44 -30.89
N CYS A 119 31.69 -25.50 -31.06
CA CYS A 119 30.81 -24.37 -30.80
C CYS A 119 30.84 -23.90 -29.35
N VAL A 120 30.87 -24.85 -28.39
CA VAL A 120 30.92 -24.56 -26.95
C VAL A 120 32.29 -23.99 -26.54
N GLU A 121 33.39 -24.54 -27.07
CA GLU A 121 34.77 -24.13 -26.75
C GLU A 121 35.17 -22.81 -27.40
N HIS A 122 34.65 -22.51 -28.60
CA HIS A 122 35.03 -21.34 -29.40
C HIS A 122 33.83 -20.48 -29.82
N PRO A 123 33.08 -19.89 -28.87
CA PRO A 123 31.84 -19.19 -29.16
C PRO A 123 32.01 -18.05 -30.18
N ALA A 124 33.10 -17.26 -30.08
CA ALA A 124 33.31 -16.10 -30.96
C ALA A 124 33.54 -16.45 -32.44
N GLN A 125 33.91 -17.69 -32.76
CA GLN A 125 34.21 -18.15 -34.13
C GLN A 125 33.17 -19.15 -34.66
N ALA A 126 32.18 -19.51 -33.83
CA ALA A 126 31.23 -20.56 -34.11
C ALA A 126 29.99 -20.12 -34.90
N ASP A 127 29.79 -18.82 -35.15
CA ASP A 127 28.53 -18.29 -35.72
C ASP A 127 28.11 -18.98 -37.01
N ALA A 128 29.06 -19.21 -37.92
CA ALA A 128 28.74 -19.83 -39.20
C ALA A 128 28.48 -21.35 -39.07
N VAL A 129 29.19 -22.02 -38.15
CA VAL A 129 28.95 -23.43 -37.82
C VAL A 129 27.60 -23.61 -37.14
N LEU A 130 27.22 -22.69 -36.25
CA LEU A 130 25.93 -22.67 -35.57
C LEU A 130 24.78 -22.48 -36.55
N HIS A 131 24.91 -21.53 -37.47
CA HIS A 131 23.90 -21.31 -38.51
C HIS A 131 23.68 -22.58 -39.34
N TRP A 132 24.76 -23.20 -39.80
CA TRP A 132 24.72 -24.47 -40.51
C TRP A 132 24.09 -25.60 -39.66
N GLY A 133 24.46 -25.69 -38.38
CA GLY A 133 23.92 -26.68 -37.44
C GLY A 133 22.41 -26.50 -37.17
N PHE A 134 21.90 -25.28 -37.10
CA PHE A 134 20.46 -25.02 -36.97
C PHE A 134 19.69 -25.45 -38.22
N GLU A 135 20.23 -25.19 -39.41
CA GLU A 135 19.56 -25.51 -40.68
C GLU A 135 19.60 -27.00 -41.01
N ARG A 136 20.79 -27.61 -40.96
CA ARG A 136 21.03 -28.99 -41.40
C ARG A 136 20.82 -30.02 -40.29
N LEU A 137 21.34 -29.76 -39.09
CA LEU A 137 21.30 -30.69 -37.95
C LEU A 137 20.12 -30.43 -37.02
N ARG A 138 19.34 -29.37 -37.27
CA ARG A 138 18.12 -29.04 -36.53
C ARG A 138 18.40 -28.88 -35.03
N TRP A 139 19.59 -28.40 -34.67
CA TRP A 139 19.96 -28.06 -33.30
C TRP A 139 18.96 -27.09 -32.68
N MET A 140 18.71 -27.22 -31.37
CA MET A 140 17.74 -26.39 -30.63
C MET A 140 16.30 -26.49 -31.17
N SER A 141 15.95 -27.62 -31.76
CA SER A 141 14.60 -27.90 -32.24
C SER A 141 14.10 -29.24 -31.69
N ALA A 142 12.78 -29.47 -31.80
CA ALA A 142 12.16 -30.74 -31.42
C ALA A 142 12.67 -31.96 -32.22
N TRP A 143 13.41 -31.73 -33.31
CA TRP A 143 13.95 -32.78 -34.19
C TRP A 143 15.46 -33.00 -34.01
N GLN A 144 16.06 -32.42 -32.96
CA GLN A 144 17.44 -32.68 -32.60
C GLN A 144 17.63 -34.15 -32.17
N ARG A 145 18.80 -34.71 -32.46
CA ARG A 145 19.17 -36.05 -32.01
C ARG A 145 19.24 -36.12 -30.47
N LEU A 146 18.55 -37.10 -29.88
CA LEU A 146 18.45 -37.28 -28.43
C LEU A 146 19.72 -37.88 -27.81
N ASP A 147 20.55 -38.56 -28.61
CA ASP A 147 21.77 -39.25 -28.15
C ASP A 147 22.97 -38.30 -27.93
N LEU A 148 22.80 -37.00 -28.14
CA LEU A 148 23.84 -36.01 -27.91
C LEU A 148 24.04 -35.77 -26.41
N PRO A 149 25.27 -35.54 -25.94
CA PRO A 149 25.52 -35.32 -24.52
C PRO A 149 24.81 -34.07 -23.99
N GLU A 150 23.96 -34.28 -22.99
CA GLU A 150 23.08 -33.23 -22.44
C GLU A 150 23.86 -32.01 -21.95
N TYR A 151 25.01 -32.20 -21.31
CA TYR A 151 25.83 -31.11 -20.78
C TYR A 151 26.30 -30.12 -21.86
N LEU A 152 26.64 -30.60 -23.06
CA LEU A 152 27.08 -29.72 -24.15
C LEU A 152 25.91 -28.99 -24.78
N VAL A 153 24.77 -29.67 -24.91
CA VAL A 153 23.52 -29.07 -25.43
C VAL A 153 23.06 -27.95 -24.49
N GLN A 154 23.10 -28.17 -23.19
CA GLN A 154 22.76 -27.18 -22.16
C GLN A 154 23.72 -25.99 -22.17
N GLU A 155 25.04 -26.23 -22.26
CA GLU A 155 26.03 -25.15 -22.35
C GLU A 155 25.82 -24.30 -23.60
N LEU A 156 25.64 -24.94 -24.77
CA LEU A 156 25.36 -24.21 -26.00
C LEU A 156 24.07 -23.39 -25.89
N GLN A 157 23.01 -23.97 -25.32
CA GLN A 157 21.75 -23.26 -25.09
C GLN A 157 21.96 -22.04 -24.19
N GLN A 158 22.72 -22.17 -23.09
CA GLN A 158 23.01 -21.08 -22.18
C GLN A 158 23.81 -19.96 -22.86
N GLN A 159 24.80 -20.29 -23.67
CA GLN A 159 25.57 -19.31 -24.44
C GLN A 159 24.68 -18.55 -25.44
N LEU A 160 23.80 -19.25 -26.16
CA LEU A 160 22.85 -18.64 -27.10
C LEU A 160 21.87 -17.71 -26.39
N TYR A 161 21.40 -18.11 -25.21
CA TYR A 161 20.53 -17.30 -24.36
C TYR A 161 21.24 -16.00 -23.93
N GLN A 162 22.46 -16.10 -23.40
CA GLN A 162 23.24 -14.92 -22.97
C GLN A 162 23.44 -13.90 -24.11
N ARG A 163 23.76 -14.37 -25.32
CA ARG A 163 23.96 -13.48 -26.49
C ARG A 163 22.74 -12.61 -26.83
N VAL A 164 21.53 -13.13 -26.62
CA VAL A 164 20.29 -12.37 -26.85
C VAL A 164 19.96 -11.49 -25.65
N GLN A 165 20.26 -11.95 -24.43
CA GLN A 165 19.93 -11.25 -23.19
C GLN A 165 20.79 -10.02 -22.94
N GLU A 166 22.12 -10.13 -23.08
CA GLU A 166 23.08 -9.08 -22.77
C GLU A 166 22.78 -7.72 -23.43
N PRO A 167 22.59 -7.63 -24.77
CA PRO A 167 22.36 -6.33 -25.40
C PRO A 167 21.04 -5.69 -24.97
N LEU A 168 20.00 -6.51 -24.72
CA LEU A 168 18.70 -6.03 -24.26
C LEU A 168 18.75 -5.56 -22.80
N ALA A 169 19.43 -6.30 -21.92
CA ALA A 169 19.62 -5.94 -20.52
C ALA A 169 20.47 -4.67 -20.39
N ALA A 170 21.61 -4.61 -21.10
CA ALA A 170 22.49 -3.45 -21.10
C ALA A 170 21.79 -2.17 -21.60
N ALA A 171 20.94 -2.27 -22.64
CA ALA A 171 20.17 -1.13 -23.13
C ALA A 171 19.14 -0.62 -22.10
N LEU A 172 18.49 -1.52 -21.36
CA LEU A 172 17.56 -1.12 -20.28
C LEU A 172 18.29 -0.46 -19.11
N GLU A 173 19.46 -0.96 -18.73
CA GLU A 173 20.31 -0.36 -17.68
C GLU A 173 20.82 1.02 -18.09
N ALA A 174 21.24 1.17 -19.34
CA ALA A 174 21.65 2.45 -19.92
C ALA A 174 20.48 3.44 -20.16
N LYS A 175 19.23 2.99 -19.97
CA LYS A 175 18.00 3.74 -20.30
C LYS A 175 17.93 4.18 -21.76
N ASP A 176 18.55 3.41 -22.67
CA ASP A 176 18.58 3.69 -24.10
C ASP A 176 17.48 2.91 -24.83
N GLU A 177 16.39 3.62 -25.10
CA GLU A 177 15.24 3.10 -25.84
C GLU A 177 15.61 2.66 -27.28
N ALA A 178 16.45 3.41 -27.98
CA ALA A 178 16.78 3.14 -29.38
C ALA A 178 17.67 1.89 -29.50
N ALA A 179 18.65 1.74 -28.60
CA ALA A 179 19.49 0.55 -28.54
C ALA A 179 18.66 -0.70 -28.23
N PHE A 180 17.70 -0.62 -27.30
CA PHE A 180 16.83 -1.75 -26.97
C PHE A 180 16.00 -2.18 -28.18
N LEU A 181 15.32 -1.23 -28.85
CA LEU A 181 14.48 -1.54 -30.01
C LEU A 181 15.29 -2.13 -31.16
N LYS A 182 16.52 -1.65 -31.38
CA LYS A 182 17.44 -2.20 -32.38
C LYS A 182 17.84 -3.65 -32.06
N ALA A 183 18.27 -3.93 -30.83
CA ALA A 183 18.60 -5.27 -30.38
C ALA A 183 17.38 -6.21 -30.43
N TYR A 184 16.20 -5.71 -30.05
CA TYR A 184 14.95 -6.46 -30.10
C TYR A 184 14.50 -6.79 -31.53
N ALA A 185 14.76 -5.90 -32.49
CA ALA A 185 14.49 -6.16 -33.90
C ALA A 185 15.38 -7.27 -34.46
N GLN A 186 16.60 -7.44 -33.96
CA GLN A 186 17.52 -8.51 -34.38
C GLN A 186 17.07 -9.92 -33.98
N ARG A 187 16.05 -10.07 -33.12
CA ARG A 187 15.51 -11.38 -32.72
C ARG A 187 15.15 -12.28 -33.89
N SER A 188 14.64 -11.72 -35.00
CA SER A 188 14.23 -12.47 -36.18
C SER A 188 15.39 -13.07 -36.96
N ALA A 189 16.62 -12.62 -36.70
CA ALA A 189 17.83 -13.23 -37.28
C ALA A 189 18.17 -14.58 -36.63
N HIS A 190 17.62 -14.88 -35.44
CA HIS A 190 17.88 -16.11 -34.72
C HIS A 190 16.78 -17.15 -34.99
N ALA A 191 16.99 -18.02 -35.99
CA ALA A 191 16.03 -19.05 -36.39
C ALA A 191 15.63 -19.99 -35.24
N TRP A 192 16.58 -20.33 -34.36
CA TRP A 192 16.34 -21.22 -33.21
C TRP A 192 15.32 -20.64 -32.20
N LEU A 193 15.22 -19.31 -32.09
CA LEU A 193 14.31 -18.62 -31.17
C LEU A 193 12.84 -18.69 -31.63
N LEU A 194 12.59 -19.09 -32.88
CA LEU A 194 11.24 -19.31 -33.41
C LEU A 194 10.61 -20.61 -32.89
N HIS A 195 11.42 -21.56 -32.39
CA HIS A 195 10.91 -22.79 -31.80
C HIS A 195 10.17 -22.52 -30.48
N LEU A 196 9.09 -23.27 -30.25
CA LEU A 196 8.12 -23.00 -29.18
C LEU A 196 8.74 -22.92 -27.79
N GLN A 197 9.62 -23.87 -27.44
CA GLN A 197 10.30 -23.91 -26.13
C GLN A 197 11.15 -22.65 -25.89
N HIS A 198 11.97 -22.27 -26.87
CA HIS A 198 12.85 -21.10 -26.78
C HIS A 198 12.07 -19.79 -26.80
N ARG A 199 10.97 -19.73 -27.57
CA ARG A 199 10.06 -18.59 -27.57
C ARG A 199 9.37 -18.40 -26.22
N GLN A 200 8.92 -19.49 -25.58
CA GLN A 200 8.32 -19.44 -24.24
C GLN A 200 9.33 -18.94 -23.20
N TRP A 201 10.55 -19.48 -23.22
CA TRP A 201 11.64 -19.01 -22.37
C TRP A 201 11.91 -17.51 -22.58
N PHE A 202 12.04 -17.07 -23.83
CA PHE A 202 12.34 -15.67 -24.16
C PHE A 202 11.21 -14.73 -23.68
N ASN A 203 9.95 -15.12 -23.88
CA ASN A 203 8.79 -14.38 -23.38
C ASN A 203 8.80 -14.26 -21.86
N GLN A 204 9.10 -15.35 -21.14
CA GLN A 204 9.16 -15.35 -19.69
C GLN A 204 10.28 -14.45 -19.17
N TRP A 205 11.48 -14.60 -19.74
CA TRP A 205 12.64 -13.78 -19.37
C TRP A 205 12.41 -12.29 -19.64
N LEU A 206 11.87 -11.96 -20.82
CA LEU A 206 11.62 -10.57 -21.21
C LEU A 206 10.54 -9.93 -20.32
N ALA A 207 9.46 -10.67 -20.01
CA ALA A 207 8.43 -10.20 -19.08
C ALA A 207 8.97 -9.96 -17.67
N GLN A 208 9.84 -10.85 -17.16
CA GLN A 208 10.49 -10.67 -15.85
C GLN A 208 11.42 -9.47 -15.85
N THR A 209 12.21 -9.31 -16.91
CA THR A 209 13.18 -8.21 -17.05
C THR A 209 12.48 -6.86 -17.09
N LEU A 210 11.40 -6.73 -17.88
CA LEU A 210 10.59 -5.50 -17.92
C LEU A 210 9.86 -5.21 -16.59
N ALA A 211 9.40 -6.25 -15.90
CA ALA A 211 8.71 -6.08 -14.62
C ALA A 211 9.66 -5.62 -13.50
N ASN A 212 10.90 -6.12 -13.51
CA ASN A 212 11.90 -5.86 -12.47
C ASN A 212 12.81 -4.67 -12.78
N SER A 213 12.86 -4.20 -14.02
CA SER A 213 13.70 -3.06 -14.40
C SER A 213 13.30 -1.78 -13.65
N PRO A 214 14.26 -0.97 -13.15
CA PRO A 214 13.95 0.34 -12.59
C PRO A 214 13.47 1.34 -13.66
N TYR A 215 13.80 1.10 -14.93
CA TYR A 215 13.42 1.96 -16.05
C TYR A 215 12.17 1.42 -16.76
N TRP A 216 11.32 2.33 -17.25
CA TRP A 216 10.14 1.98 -18.03
C TRP A 216 10.03 2.89 -19.26
N SER A 217 9.92 2.28 -20.44
CA SER A 217 9.56 2.98 -21.68
C SER A 217 8.25 2.44 -22.24
N VAL A 218 7.36 3.37 -22.59
CA VAL A 218 6.07 3.05 -23.23
C VAL A 218 6.29 2.46 -24.62
N ALA A 219 7.22 3.02 -25.40
CA ALA A 219 7.51 2.56 -26.75
C ALA A 219 8.11 1.15 -26.76
N VAL A 220 9.04 0.87 -25.83
CA VAL A 220 9.61 -0.48 -25.65
C VAL A 220 8.49 -1.49 -25.34
N PHE A 221 7.64 -1.19 -24.37
CA PHE A 221 6.54 -2.09 -24.00
C PHE A 221 5.58 -2.35 -25.17
N GLN A 222 5.20 -1.31 -25.92
CA GLN A 222 4.34 -1.45 -27.09
C GLN A 222 4.98 -2.27 -28.21
N ALA A 223 6.27 -2.05 -28.50
CA ALA A 223 7.03 -2.81 -29.49
C ALA A 223 7.17 -4.29 -29.10
N VAL A 224 7.39 -4.56 -27.81
CA VAL A 224 7.44 -5.92 -27.26
C VAL A 224 6.07 -6.59 -27.39
N CYS A 225 4.99 -5.93 -26.97
CA CYS A 225 3.64 -6.47 -27.08
C CYS A 225 3.29 -6.82 -28.53
N ALA A 226 3.58 -5.91 -29.47
CA ALA A 226 3.37 -6.15 -30.89
C ALA A 226 4.24 -7.31 -31.44
N GLY A 227 5.50 -7.38 -31.02
CA GLY A 227 6.45 -8.37 -31.52
C GLY A 227 6.29 -9.78 -30.94
N GLN A 228 5.78 -9.91 -29.71
CA GLN A 228 5.53 -11.21 -29.06
C GLN A 228 4.07 -11.66 -29.13
N GLY A 229 3.15 -10.78 -29.54
CA GLY A 229 1.71 -11.06 -29.53
C GLY A 229 1.14 -11.11 -28.11
N TRP A 230 1.62 -10.23 -27.23
CA TRP A 230 1.07 -10.09 -25.88
C TRP A 230 -0.21 -9.25 -25.95
N HIS A 231 -1.34 -9.88 -25.65
CA HIS A 231 -2.64 -9.24 -25.65
C HIS A 231 -3.41 -9.59 -24.37
N THR A 232 -4.41 -8.79 -24.03
CA THR A 232 -5.28 -9.02 -22.85
C THR A 232 -6.07 -10.33 -22.90
N ASN A 233 -6.24 -10.92 -24.09
CA ASN A 233 -7.06 -12.11 -24.30
C ASN A 233 -6.26 -13.36 -24.70
N SER A 234 -4.94 -13.28 -24.85
CA SER A 234 -4.11 -14.44 -25.24
C SER A 234 -3.51 -15.10 -24.00
N ALA A 235 -4.16 -16.18 -23.56
CA ALA A 235 -3.64 -17.06 -22.50
C ALA A 235 -2.26 -17.66 -22.83
N ASP A 236 -1.85 -17.65 -24.10
CA ASP A 236 -0.74 -18.48 -24.58
C ASP A 236 0.63 -17.79 -24.62
N ASN A 237 0.73 -16.45 -24.51
CA ASN A 237 1.99 -15.76 -24.86
C ASN A 237 2.69 -15.00 -23.72
N CYS A 238 1.96 -14.47 -22.73
CA CYS A 238 2.57 -13.79 -21.58
C CYS A 238 2.29 -14.59 -20.30
N PRO A 239 3.28 -14.76 -19.40
CA PRO A 239 3.04 -15.40 -18.11
C PRO A 239 1.92 -14.67 -17.34
N GLU A 240 0.89 -15.42 -16.96
CA GLU A 240 -0.35 -14.89 -16.35
C GLU A 240 -0.08 -14.05 -15.08
N GLN A 241 0.94 -14.43 -14.30
CA GLN A 241 1.31 -13.74 -13.06
C GLN A 241 2.00 -12.37 -13.31
N LEU A 242 2.65 -12.19 -14.46
CA LEU A 242 3.47 -11.00 -14.75
C LEU A 242 2.69 -9.95 -15.53
N TRP A 243 1.74 -10.37 -16.37
CA TRP A 243 0.90 -9.47 -17.16
C TRP A 243 0.23 -8.35 -16.36
N PRO A 244 -0.46 -8.60 -15.22
CA PRO A 244 -1.08 -7.53 -14.45
C PRO A 244 -0.05 -6.55 -13.86
N ARG A 245 1.16 -7.01 -13.51
CA ARG A 245 2.23 -6.14 -13.01
C ARG A 245 2.77 -5.22 -14.10
N LEU A 246 2.95 -5.75 -15.33
CA LEU A 246 3.39 -4.98 -16.49
C LEU A 246 2.35 -3.94 -16.91
N LEU A 247 1.07 -4.31 -16.97
CA LEU A 247 -0.02 -3.37 -17.27
C LEU A 247 -0.09 -2.25 -16.24
N LYS A 248 0.05 -2.59 -14.95
CA LYS A 248 0.07 -1.60 -13.88
C LYS A 248 1.24 -0.62 -14.01
N ARG A 249 2.44 -1.11 -14.34
CA ARG A 249 3.60 -0.23 -14.67
C ARG A 249 3.36 0.62 -15.91
N HIS A 250 2.72 0.08 -16.93
CA HIS A 250 2.37 0.85 -18.12
C HIS A 250 1.40 1.99 -17.81
N GLN A 251 0.40 1.73 -16.98
CA GLN A 251 -0.63 2.70 -16.61
C GLN A 251 -0.17 3.69 -15.54
N ALA A 252 0.85 3.34 -14.75
CA ALA A 252 1.42 4.17 -13.69
C ALA A 252 1.67 5.63 -14.05
N PRO A 253 2.49 5.95 -15.08
CA PRO A 253 2.79 7.35 -15.43
C PRO A 253 1.54 8.08 -15.93
N LEU A 254 0.67 7.40 -16.69
CA LEU A 254 -0.58 7.99 -17.20
C LEU A 254 -1.54 8.30 -16.05
N TYR A 255 -1.67 7.38 -15.09
CA TYR A 255 -2.49 7.56 -13.90
C TYR A 255 -1.98 8.72 -13.05
N LEU A 256 -0.67 8.79 -12.77
CA LEU A 256 -0.08 9.88 -12.00
C LEU A 256 -0.23 11.24 -12.71
N ALA A 257 0.00 11.29 -14.02
CA ALA A 257 -0.20 12.50 -14.82
C ALA A 257 -1.67 12.96 -14.78
N HIS A 258 -2.62 12.02 -14.89
CA HIS A 258 -4.04 12.32 -14.75
C HIS A 258 -4.39 12.86 -13.36
N GLN A 259 -3.88 12.26 -12.29
CA GLN A 259 -4.11 12.75 -10.92
C GLN A 259 -3.49 14.14 -10.69
N GLN A 260 -2.32 14.42 -11.27
CA GLN A 260 -1.71 15.75 -11.23
C GLN A 260 -2.54 16.79 -12.00
N GLN A 261 -3.09 16.41 -13.16
CA GLN A 261 -3.99 17.26 -13.93
C GLN A 261 -5.24 17.60 -13.12
N LEU A 262 -5.89 16.59 -12.53
CA LEU A 262 -7.05 16.78 -11.64
C LEU A 262 -6.75 17.70 -10.45
N ALA A 263 -5.52 17.66 -9.93
CA ALA A 263 -5.09 18.54 -8.83
C ALA A 263 -4.95 20.01 -9.27
N SER A 264 -4.63 20.26 -10.54
CA SER A 264 -4.47 21.60 -11.12
C SER A 264 -5.78 22.25 -11.55
N GLU A 265 -6.75 21.43 -11.95
CA GLU A 265 -8.06 21.87 -12.45
C GLU A 265 -8.99 22.41 -11.35
N PRO A 266 -10.02 23.22 -11.70
CA PRO A 266 -10.95 23.75 -10.73
C PRO A 266 -11.74 22.61 -10.03
N PRO A 267 -11.86 22.66 -8.69
CA PRO A 267 -12.34 21.55 -7.86
C PRO A 267 -13.86 21.33 -7.96
N SER A 268 -14.32 20.70 -9.04
CA SER A 268 -15.74 20.40 -9.29
C SER A 268 -16.20 19.09 -8.65
N THR A 269 -15.44 18.00 -8.84
CA THR A 269 -15.79 16.66 -8.32
C THR A 269 -15.03 16.33 -7.02
N PRO A 270 -15.49 15.34 -6.23
CA PRO A 270 -14.75 14.89 -5.03
C PRO A 270 -13.31 14.42 -5.34
N GLU A 271 -13.09 13.84 -6.52
CA GLU A 271 -11.77 13.36 -6.95
C GLU A 271 -10.81 14.52 -7.20
N HIS A 272 -11.27 15.61 -7.84
CA HIS A 272 -10.47 16.83 -8.00
C HIS A 272 -10.08 17.42 -6.64
N ARG A 273 -11.03 17.45 -5.69
CA ARG A 273 -10.79 17.98 -4.34
C ARG A 273 -9.77 17.14 -3.56
N ALA A 274 -9.83 15.81 -3.70
CA ALA A 274 -8.88 14.88 -3.11
C ALA A 274 -7.49 14.98 -3.74
N ALA A 275 -7.41 15.00 -5.08
CA ALA A 275 -6.18 15.17 -5.83
C ALA A 275 -5.48 16.49 -5.47
N ARG A 276 -6.25 17.59 -5.35
CA ARG A 276 -5.73 18.89 -4.91
C ARG A 276 -5.19 18.87 -3.48
N LEU A 277 -5.82 18.16 -2.55
CA LEU A 277 -5.30 18.05 -1.17
C LEU A 277 -3.96 17.30 -1.12
N LEU A 278 -3.86 16.20 -1.86
CA LEU A 278 -2.73 15.27 -1.79
C LEU A 278 -1.54 15.72 -2.64
N LEU A 279 -1.79 16.06 -3.90
CA LEU A 279 -0.76 16.24 -4.94
C LEU A 279 -0.46 17.68 -5.31
N ALA A 280 -1.36 18.65 -5.06
CA ALA A 280 -1.08 20.04 -5.40
C ALA A 280 0.04 20.63 -4.51
N PRO A 281 0.85 21.56 -5.03
CA PRO A 281 1.93 22.23 -4.30
C PRO A 281 1.37 23.27 -3.31
N LEU A 282 0.67 22.80 -2.28
CA LEU A 282 0.08 23.60 -1.22
C LEU A 282 0.93 23.51 0.05
N SER A 283 1.12 24.65 0.71
CA SER A 283 1.69 24.70 2.06
C SER A 283 0.78 23.99 3.09
N PHE A 284 1.32 23.62 4.25
CA PHE A 284 0.55 22.97 5.32
C PHE A 284 -0.72 23.75 5.70
N SER A 285 -0.59 25.07 5.87
CA SER A 285 -1.71 25.94 6.26
C SER A 285 -2.80 25.97 5.19
N GLN A 286 -2.40 26.05 3.91
CA GLN A 286 -3.32 25.97 2.78
C GLN A 286 -4.01 24.61 2.71
N ARG A 287 -3.28 23.50 2.88
CA ARG A 287 -3.88 22.14 2.92
C ARG A 287 -4.86 21.98 4.07
N ARG A 288 -4.53 22.50 5.25
CA ARG A 288 -5.41 22.44 6.44
C ARG A 288 -6.64 23.33 6.27
N ALA A 289 -6.51 24.51 5.67
CA ALA A 289 -7.63 25.36 5.32
C ALA A 289 -8.54 24.66 4.30
N TRP A 290 -7.95 24.09 3.25
CA TRP A 290 -8.63 23.29 2.23
C TRP A 290 -9.38 22.10 2.83
N ALA A 291 -8.74 21.35 3.73
CA ALA A 291 -9.30 20.18 4.39
C ALA A 291 -10.60 20.47 5.13
N ARG A 292 -10.79 21.70 5.63
CA ARG A 292 -12.07 22.09 6.24
C ARG A 292 -13.22 21.87 5.25
N HIS A 293 -13.05 22.12 3.95
CA HIS A 293 -14.12 22.05 2.92
C HIS A 293 -14.56 20.66 2.52
N LEU A 294 -13.79 19.66 2.89
CA LEU A 294 -14.03 18.28 2.48
C LEU A 294 -15.20 17.70 3.28
N GLY A 295 -16.20 17.21 2.55
CA GLY A 295 -17.28 16.40 3.07
C GLY A 295 -16.95 14.91 3.05
N ASN A 296 -17.90 14.08 3.49
CA ASN A 296 -17.69 12.63 3.61
C ASN A 296 -17.30 11.96 2.27
N LEU A 297 -17.93 12.37 1.16
CA LEU A 297 -17.60 11.85 -0.18
C LEU A 297 -16.19 12.24 -0.63
N ASP A 298 -15.75 13.44 -0.25
CA ASP A 298 -14.40 13.92 -0.58
C ASP A 298 -13.34 13.16 0.24
N TRP A 299 -13.63 12.88 1.51
CA TRP A 299 -12.77 12.05 2.36
C TRP A 299 -12.68 10.62 1.86
N GLN A 300 -13.77 10.03 1.36
CA GLN A 300 -13.74 8.72 0.69
C GLN A 300 -12.84 8.74 -0.55
N ALA A 301 -12.89 9.80 -1.37
CA ALA A 301 -11.99 9.98 -2.50
C ALA A 301 -10.52 10.13 -2.05
N CYS A 302 -10.28 10.86 -0.95
CA CYS A 302 -8.94 10.96 -0.35
C CYS A 302 -8.42 9.60 0.12
N HIS A 303 -9.26 8.77 0.76
CA HIS A 303 -8.89 7.42 1.18
C HIS A 303 -8.53 6.53 -0.01
N LYS A 304 -9.33 6.56 -1.08
CA LYS A 304 -9.07 5.79 -2.30
C LYS A 304 -7.75 6.20 -2.96
N LEU A 305 -7.51 7.50 -3.11
CA LEU A 305 -6.29 8.02 -3.71
C LEU A 305 -5.06 7.79 -2.82
N ALA A 306 -5.18 7.97 -1.50
CA ALA A 306 -4.08 7.69 -0.58
C ALA A 306 -3.73 6.18 -0.55
N ALA A 307 -4.74 5.30 -0.63
CA ALA A 307 -4.53 3.86 -0.71
C ALA A 307 -3.82 3.44 -2.00
N SER A 308 -4.23 3.98 -3.16
CA SER A 308 -3.53 3.70 -4.42
C SER A 308 -2.09 4.22 -4.40
N LEU A 309 -1.86 5.42 -3.85
CA LEU A 309 -0.52 5.99 -3.71
C LEU A 309 0.37 5.18 -2.76
N ALA A 310 -0.16 4.72 -1.63
CA ALA A 310 0.58 3.93 -0.65
C ALA A 310 0.94 2.52 -1.17
N ALA A 311 0.02 1.86 -1.88
CA ALA A 311 0.22 0.50 -2.37
C ALA A 311 1.10 0.44 -3.63
N ASP A 312 0.93 1.41 -4.53
CA ASP A 312 1.41 1.27 -5.91
C ASP A 312 2.54 2.24 -6.26
N TYR A 313 2.69 3.33 -5.49
CA TYR A 313 3.59 4.44 -5.82
C TYR A 313 4.41 4.91 -4.60
N PRO A 314 5.29 4.05 -4.05
CA PRO A 314 6.04 4.35 -2.83
C PRO A 314 6.97 5.57 -2.96
N GLU A 315 7.52 5.81 -4.16
CA GLU A 315 8.37 6.99 -4.43
C GLU A 315 7.59 8.30 -4.28
N VAL A 316 6.36 8.34 -4.79
CA VAL A 316 5.47 9.51 -4.68
C VAL A 316 5.03 9.68 -3.23
N ALA A 317 4.72 8.60 -2.54
CA ALA A 317 4.39 8.60 -1.11
C ALA A 317 5.55 9.11 -0.24
N ALA A 318 6.80 8.76 -0.57
CA ALA A 318 7.98 9.20 0.15
C ALA A 318 8.19 10.73 0.07
N GLY A 319 7.87 11.34 -1.07
CA GLY A 319 7.93 12.79 -1.29
C GLY A 319 6.79 13.59 -0.64
N MET A 320 5.78 12.92 -0.07
CA MET A 320 4.67 13.60 0.61
C MET A 320 5.08 14.13 1.99
N PRO A 321 4.31 15.08 2.55
CA PRO A 321 4.52 15.53 3.93
C PRO A 321 4.54 14.36 4.91
N ALA A 322 5.59 14.32 5.76
CA ALA A 322 5.85 13.21 6.71
C ALA A 322 6.01 11.82 6.05
N SER A 323 6.31 11.77 4.74
CA SER A 323 6.46 10.54 3.94
C SER A 323 5.28 9.57 4.08
N ASN A 324 4.08 10.12 4.29
CA ASN A 324 2.88 9.35 4.56
C ASN A 324 1.68 9.91 3.78
N PRO A 325 1.07 9.13 2.87
CA PRO A 325 -0.14 9.52 2.13
C PRO A 325 -1.36 9.83 3.02
N TYR A 326 -1.36 9.37 4.27
CA TYR A 326 -2.46 9.54 5.23
C TYR A 326 -2.23 10.66 6.24
N PHE A 327 -1.36 11.63 5.97
CA PHE A 327 -1.06 12.75 6.89
C PHE A 327 -2.30 13.53 7.36
N TRP A 328 -3.39 13.52 6.60
CA TRP A 328 -4.63 14.28 6.83
C TRP A 328 -5.67 13.54 7.69
N ARG A 329 -5.42 12.28 8.08
CA ARG A 329 -6.41 11.43 8.78
C ARG A 329 -6.87 12.03 10.12
N ASP A 330 -5.99 12.74 10.82
CA ASP A 330 -6.35 13.44 12.06
C ASP A 330 -7.32 14.62 11.82
N TRP A 331 -7.40 15.14 10.60
CA TRP A 331 -8.27 16.25 10.24
C TRP A 331 -9.70 15.79 9.94
N GLU A 332 -9.87 14.58 9.39
CA GLU A 332 -11.18 13.98 9.12
C GLU A 332 -11.99 13.81 10.42
N HIS A 333 -11.32 13.44 11.51
CA HIS A 333 -11.95 13.13 12.79
C HIS A 333 -11.86 14.28 13.81
N ALA A 334 -11.32 15.43 13.40
CA ALA A 334 -11.28 16.61 14.25
C ALA A 334 -12.70 17.15 14.46
N ILE A 335 -13.34 16.73 15.55
CA ILE A 335 -14.66 17.22 15.98
C ILE A 335 -14.58 18.74 16.12
N ASN A 336 -15.08 19.47 15.14
CA ASN A 336 -15.03 20.93 15.12
C ASN A 336 -16.30 21.58 15.71
N SER A 337 -17.30 20.80 16.12
CA SER A 337 -18.58 21.29 16.66
C SER A 337 -18.55 21.60 18.15
N TRP A 338 -17.56 21.12 18.91
CA TRP A 338 -17.49 21.37 20.37
C TRP A 338 -17.49 22.85 20.77
N PRO A 339 -16.85 23.80 20.05
CA PRO A 339 -16.90 25.23 20.41
C PRO A 339 -18.30 25.80 20.26
N MET A 340 -19.07 25.33 19.27
CA MET A 340 -20.48 25.69 19.11
C MET A 340 -21.29 25.18 20.30
N LEU A 341 -21.14 23.91 20.66
CA LEU A 341 -21.87 23.31 21.80
C LEU A 341 -21.56 24.04 23.12
N LEU A 342 -20.27 24.29 23.38
CA LEU A 342 -19.83 25.03 24.56
C LEU A 342 -20.35 26.47 24.55
N GLY A 343 -20.32 27.14 23.39
CA GLY A 343 -20.88 28.47 23.21
C GLY A 343 -22.39 28.50 23.45
N VAL A 344 -23.15 27.53 22.95
CA VAL A 344 -24.61 27.43 23.14
C VAL A 344 -24.94 27.23 24.62
N VAL A 345 -24.27 26.30 25.30
CA VAL A 345 -24.52 26.03 26.72
C VAL A 345 -24.23 27.27 27.57
N LEU A 346 -23.09 27.94 27.35
CA LEU A 346 -22.75 29.15 28.07
C LEU A 346 -23.71 30.30 27.76
N ALA A 347 -24.11 30.46 26.50
CA ALA A 347 -25.08 31.48 26.08
C ALA A 347 -26.45 31.28 26.70
N CYS A 348 -26.95 30.04 26.75
CA CYS A 348 -28.20 29.69 27.42
C CYS A 348 -28.11 29.98 28.93
N LEU A 349 -27.01 29.63 29.58
CA LEU A 349 -26.76 29.91 31.00
C LEU A 349 -26.80 31.42 31.28
N THR A 350 -26.01 32.21 30.55
CA THR A 350 -25.93 33.65 30.77
C THR A 350 -27.23 34.36 30.41
N GLY A 351 -27.94 33.88 29.38
CA GLY A 351 -29.24 34.41 29.00
C GLY A 351 -30.30 34.13 30.07
N ALA A 352 -30.39 32.90 30.57
CA ALA A 352 -31.36 32.52 31.60
C ALA A 352 -31.10 33.24 32.93
N VAL A 353 -29.82 33.37 33.34
CA VAL A 353 -29.49 34.14 34.56
C VAL A 353 -29.96 35.58 34.41
N ASN A 354 -29.65 36.27 33.30
CA ASN A 354 -30.07 37.66 33.12
C ASN A 354 -31.60 37.84 33.02
N GLN A 355 -32.31 36.86 32.46
CA GLN A 355 -33.76 36.94 32.27
C GLN A 355 -34.55 36.61 33.55
N TYR A 356 -34.08 35.64 34.35
CA TYR A 356 -34.84 35.10 35.48
C TYR A 356 -34.28 35.48 36.86
N SER A 357 -33.06 36.01 36.98
CA SER A 357 -32.48 36.40 38.29
C SER A 357 -33.25 37.51 39.00
N GLY A 358 -34.04 38.31 38.27
CA GLY A 358 -34.85 39.38 38.84
C GLY A 358 -36.26 38.96 39.28
N GLN A 359 -36.65 37.69 39.09
CA GLN A 359 -38.03 37.23 39.27
C GLN A 359 -38.17 36.12 40.32
N ASP A 360 -37.67 36.28 41.55
CA ASP A 360 -37.81 35.31 42.68
C ASP A 360 -37.62 33.81 42.30
N ALA A 361 -36.91 33.54 41.20
CA ALA A 361 -36.90 32.23 40.57
C ALA A 361 -35.90 31.33 41.30
N SER A 362 -36.30 30.10 41.59
CA SER A 362 -35.40 29.17 42.25
C SER A 362 -34.20 28.86 41.32
N PRO A 363 -32.99 28.65 41.87
CA PRO A 363 -31.83 28.29 41.05
C PRO A 363 -32.06 27.04 40.19
N TRP A 364 -32.95 26.15 40.65
CA TRP A 364 -33.30 24.92 39.94
C TRP A 364 -34.17 25.16 38.70
N GLU A 365 -35.05 26.16 38.74
CA GLU A 365 -35.80 26.59 37.56
C GLU A 365 -34.87 27.17 36.50
N ILE A 366 -33.88 27.98 36.91
CA ILE A 366 -32.86 28.51 36.00
C ILE A 366 -32.07 27.36 35.36
N VAL A 367 -31.59 26.39 36.15
CA VAL A 367 -30.90 25.21 35.62
C VAL A 367 -31.80 24.41 34.67
N GLY A 368 -33.06 24.17 35.03
CA GLY A 368 -34.01 23.47 34.17
C GLY A 368 -34.22 24.15 32.83
N VAL A 369 -34.49 25.46 32.84
CA VAL A 369 -34.68 26.27 31.63
C VAL A 369 -33.42 26.29 30.77
N THR A 370 -32.23 26.39 31.38
CA THR A 370 -30.96 26.36 30.63
C THR A 370 -30.73 25.04 29.92
N LEU A 371 -31.02 23.91 30.55
CA LEU A 371 -30.84 22.59 29.94
C LEU A 371 -31.80 22.36 28.77
N VAL A 372 -33.06 22.77 28.92
CA VAL A 372 -34.07 22.67 27.85
C VAL A 372 -33.65 23.50 26.64
N TRP A 373 -33.32 24.77 26.84
CA TRP A 373 -32.87 25.64 25.75
C TRP A 373 -31.54 25.19 25.15
N ALA A 374 -30.58 24.75 25.96
CA ALA A 374 -29.31 24.22 25.45
C ALA A 374 -29.55 23.01 24.54
N LEU A 375 -30.43 22.08 24.90
CA LEU A 375 -30.76 20.92 24.08
C LEU A 375 -31.45 21.33 22.77
N CYS A 376 -32.43 22.22 22.82
CA CYS A 376 -33.11 22.77 21.64
C CYS A 376 -32.13 23.46 20.68
N PHE A 377 -31.25 24.33 21.20
CA PHE A 377 -30.30 25.08 20.37
C PHE A 377 -29.11 24.24 19.89
N CYS A 378 -28.70 23.20 20.62
CA CYS A 378 -27.74 22.22 20.12
C CYS A 378 -28.32 21.44 18.92
N ALA A 379 -29.59 21.00 19.02
CA ALA A 379 -30.27 20.33 17.91
C ALA A 379 -30.46 21.27 16.71
N ALA A 380 -30.85 22.52 16.94
CA ALA A 380 -30.99 23.54 15.90
C ALA A 380 -29.63 23.85 15.23
N GLY A 381 -28.55 23.94 16.00
CA GLY A 381 -27.21 24.17 15.49
C GLY A 381 -26.69 23.01 14.64
N GLU A 382 -26.89 21.77 15.07
CA GLU A 382 -26.57 20.58 14.26
C GLU A 382 -27.40 20.52 12.97
N GLY A 383 -28.70 20.84 13.04
CA GLY A 383 -29.57 20.95 11.87
C GLY A 383 -29.09 22.02 10.88
N LEU A 384 -28.76 23.21 11.39
CA LEU A 384 -28.23 24.31 10.60
C LEU A 384 -26.91 23.93 9.94
N GLN A 385 -25.98 23.29 10.66
CA GLN A 385 -24.71 22.82 10.09
C GLN A 385 -24.90 21.77 9.00
N ARG A 386 -25.84 20.83 9.18
CA ARG A 386 -26.14 19.80 8.16
C ARG A 386 -26.68 20.41 6.87
N LEU A 387 -27.55 21.41 6.98
CA LEU A 387 -28.10 22.14 5.83
C LEU A 387 -27.04 23.07 5.19
N TRP A 388 -26.19 23.69 6.00
CA TRP A 388 -25.21 24.68 5.54
C TRP A 388 -24.00 24.04 4.84
N ARG A 389 -23.57 22.84 5.24
CA ARG A 389 -22.44 22.13 4.61
C ARG A 389 -22.53 22.02 3.08
N PRO A 390 -23.61 21.45 2.49
CA PRO A 390 -23.71 21.36 1.02
C PRO A 390 -23.85 22.73 0.33
N LEU A 391 -24.48 23.71 0.99
CA LEU A 391 -24.61 25.07 0.45
C LEU A 391 -23.25 25.79 0.42
N SER A 392 -22.45 25.65 1.48
CA SER A 392 -21.11 26.23 1.57
C SER A 392 -20.16 25.71 0.48
N GLN A 393 -20.33 24.46 0.05
CA GLN A 393 -19.56 23.89 -1.06
C GLN A 393 -19.92 24.52 -2.41
N ARG A 394 -21.20 24.81 -2.65
CA ARG A 394 -21.64 25.53 -3.88
C ARG A 394 -21.21 26.99 -3.89
N LEU A 395 -21.20 27.61 -2.72
CA LEU A 395 -20.81 29.01 -2.54
C LEU A 395 -19.29 29.19 -2.39
N PHE A 396 -18.49 28.12 -2.49
CA PHE A 396 -17.05 28.15 -2.28
C PHE A 396 -16.34 29.22 -3.12
N GLN A 397 -16.66 29.30 -4.42
CA GLN A 397 -16.04 30.28 -5.32
C GLN A 397 -16.36 31.73 -4.94
N TRP A 398 -17.54 31.97 -4.36
CA TRP A 398 -17.95 33.29 -3.88
C TRP A 398 -17.28 33.63 -2.55
N ASP A 399 -17.19 32.66 -1.65
CA ASP A 399 -16.55 32.81 -0.34
C ASP A 399 -15.05 33.11 -0.48
N GLU A 400 -14.37 32.47 -1.44
CA GLU A 400 -12.96 32.72 -1.74
C GLU A 400 -12.75 34.15 -2.30
N ARG A 401 -13.63 34.65 -3.16
CA ARG A 401 -13.56 36.04 -3.66
C ARG A 401 -13.83 37.06 -2.55
N LEU A 402 -14.84 36.82 -1.72
CA LEU A 402 -15.21 37.74 -0.63
C LEU A 402 -14.15 37.77 0.47
N SER A 403 -13.57 36.62 0.81
CA SER A 403 -12.49 36.53 1.81
C SER A 403 -11.18 37.14 1.34
N GLN A 404 -10.91 37.20 0.03
CA GLN A 404 -9.76 37.93 -0.53
C GLN A 404 -9.83 39.45 -0.31
N HIS A 405 -11.03 40.01 -0.13
CA HIS A 405 -11.24 41.44 0.12
C HIS A 405 -11.13 41.84 1.59
N LEU A 406 -11.07 40.89 2.53
CA LEU A 406 -10.75 41.24 3.92
C LEU A 406 -9.26 41.59 4.04
N PRO A 407 -8.90 42.58 4.90
CA PRO A 407 -7.50 42.83 5.21
C PRO A 407 -6.91 41.54 5.80
N ARG A 408 -6.05 40.87 5.02
CA ARG A 408 -5.21 39.77 5.49
C ARG A 408 -4.25 40.34 6.52
N HIS A 409 -4.70 40.50 7.76
CA HIS A 409 -3.76 40.50 8.87
C HIS A 409 -2.98 39.20 8.80
N GLN A 410 -1.68 39.30 9.07
CA GLN A 410 -0.68 38.23 8.96
C GLN A 410 -0.95 37.12 9.99
N THR A 411 -2.11 36.47 9.91
CA THR A 411 -2.52 35.36 10.75
C THR A 411 -2.47 34.10 9.89
N PRO A 412 -1.30 33.45 9.77
CA PRO A 412 -1.03 32.38 8.79
C PRO A 412 -1.90 31.11 8.91
N TYR A 413 -2.79 31.02 9.90
CA TYR A 413 -3.46 29.79 10.30
C TYR A 413 -4.99 29.82 10.33
N HIS A 414 -5.62 30.97 10.05
CA HIS A 414 -7.07 31.06 9.87
C HIS A 414 -7.41 32.13 8.82
N ASP A 415 -7.53 31.71 7.55
CA ASP A 415 -8.44 32.43 6.66
C ASP A 415 -9.85 32.15 7.19
N VAL A 416 -10.42 33.16 7.85
CA VAL A 416 -11.82 33.17 8.28
C VAL A 416 -12.66 33.35 7.02
N GLN A 417 -13.52 32.38 6.77
CA GLN A 417 -14.44 32.45 5.64
C GLN A 417 -15.74 33.10 6.07
N LEU A 418 -16.10 34.17 5.37
CA LEU A 418 -17.25 34.99 5.71
C LEU A 418 -18.55 34.19 5.60
N ILE A 419 -18.74 33.49 4.49
CA ILE A 419 -19.98 32.77 4.24
C ILE A 419 -19.99 31.49 5.07
N ARG A 420 -18.88 30.76 5.07
CA ARG A 420 -18.87 29.46 5.74
C ARG A 420 -18.90 29.54 7.26
N ASP A 421 -18.01 30.34 7.87
CA ASP A 421 -17.76 30.29 9.30
C ASP A 421 -18.56 31.35 10.06
N LEU A 422 -18.74 32.56 9.49
CA LEU A 422 -19.41 33.66 10.18
C LEU A 422 -20.93 33.65 10.02
N LEU A 423 -21.46 33.33 8.84
CA LEU A 423 -22.91 33.36 8.58
C LEU A 423 -23.72 32.38 9.45
N PRO A 424 -23.40 31.08 9.55
CA PRO A 424 -24.16 30.17 10.41
C PRO A 424 -23.97 30.48 11.90
N ALA A 425 -22.80 30.99 12.29
CA ALA A 425 -22.55 31.46 13.66
C ALA A 425 -23.41 32.69 13.99
N ALA A 426 -23.50 33.66 13.08
CA ALA A 426 -24.33 34.84 13.24
C ALA A 426 -25.83 34.49 13.28
N LEU A 427 -26.30 33.60 12.40
CA LEU A 427 -27.69 33.14 12.41
C LEU A 427 -28.06 32.47 13.73
N LEU A 428 -27.22 31.53 14.21
CA LEU A 428 -27.50 30.85 15.47
C LEU A 428 -27.39 31.80 16.67
N GLY A 429 -26.41 32.71 16.67
CA GLY A 429 -26.28 33.76 17.68
C GLY A 429 -27.49 34.70 17.72
N ALA A 430 -28.02 35.08 16.56
CA ALA A 430 -29.22 35.91 16.46
C ALA A 430 -30.47 35.18 16.99
N LEU A 431 -30.63 33.90 16.66
CA LEU A 431 -31.73 33.07 17.19
C LEU A 431 -31.66 32.93 18.72
N LEU A 432 -30.46 32.71 19.28
CA LEU A 432 -30.24 32.69 20.74
C LEU A 432 -30.61 34.03 21.39
N GLY A 433 -30.28 35.15 20.74
CA GLY A 433 -30.57 36.50 21.22
C GLY A 433 -32.07 36.82 21.27
N VAL A 434 -32.79 36.43 20.22
CA VAL A 434 -34.25 36.65 20.09
C VAL A 434 -35.04 35.75 21.04
N ALA A 435 -34.62 34.50 21.23
CA ALA A 435 -35.37 33.53 22.02
C ALA A 435 -35.14 33.64 23.53
N ILE A 436 -33.92 33.98 23.95
CA ILE A 436 -33.54 34.00 25.37
C ILE A 436 -33.27 35.46 25.80
N HIS A 437 -32.15 36.02 25.35
CA HIS A 437 -31.73 37.38 25.74
C HIS A 437 -30.58 37.87 24.83
N PRO A 438 -30.47 39.17 24.49
CA PRO A 438 -29.38 39.69 23.64
C PRO A 438 -27.97 39.43 24.19
N VAL A 439 -27.83 39.32 25.52
CA VAL A 439 -26.55 38.94 26.16
C VAL A 439 -26.07 37.56 25.70
N ALA A 440 -27.00 36.63 25.40
CA ALA A 440 -26.68 35.29 24.90
C ALA A 440 -25.94 35.32 23.55
N THR A 441 -26.27 36.29 22.68
CA THR A 441 -25.58 36.47 21.39
C THR A 441 -24.13 36.90 21.60
N ILE A 442 -23.90 37.85 22.50
CA ILE A 442 -22.56 38.38 22.81
C ILE A 442 -21.68 37.26 23.40
N THR A 443 -22.23 36.48 24.33
CA THR A 443 -21.51 35.37 24.96
C THR A 443 -21.20 34.25 23.97
N TYR A 444 -22.15 33.89 23.10
CA TYR A 444 -21.94 32.88 22.07
C TYR A 444 -20.82 33.27 21.10
N LEU A 445 -20.88 34.48 20.53
CA LEU A 445 -19.87 34.97 19.59
C LEU A 445 -18.51 35.18 20.27
N GLY A 446 -18.49 35.67 21.52
CA GLY A 446 -17.28 35.84 22.31
C GLY A 446 -16.55 34.52 22.60
N VAL A 447 -17.29 33.46 22.94
CA VAL A 447 -16.74 32.12 23.14
C VAL A 447 -16.11 31.58 21.85
N LEU A 448 -16.80 31.70 20.71
CA LEU A 448 -16.26 31.27 19.43
C LEU A 448 -14.98 32.02 19.06
N LEU A 449 -14.94 33.34 19.28
CA LEU A 449 -13.76 34.18 19.04
C LEU A 449 -12.58 33.76 19.93
N LEU A 450 -12.83 33.56 21.23
CA LEU A 450 -11.80 33.13 22.19
C LEU A 450 -11.21 31.76 21.83
N VAL A 451 -12.06 30.81 21.45
CA VAL A 451 -11.61 29.47 21.02
C VAL A 451 -10.81 29.56 19.72
N ALA A 452 -11.20 30.42 18.78
CA ALA A 452 -10.46 30.65 17.54
C ALA A 452 -9.06 31.23 17.81
N LEU A 453 -8.96 32.26 18.66
CA LEU A 453 -7.69 32.87 19.07
C LEU A 453 -6.79 31.90 19.85
N ALA A 454 -7.37 31.07 20.73
CA ALA A 454 -6.63 30.05 21.47
C ALA A 454 -6.03 28.97 20.54
N ARG A 455 -6.78 28.55 19.52
CA ARG A 455 -6.29 27.59 18.50
C ARG A 455 -5.20 28.18 17.63
N GLN A 456 -5.25 29.48 17.35
CA GLN A 456 -4.24 30.18 16.56
C GLN A 456 -2.86 30.20 17.25
N ARG A 457 -2.83 30.35 18.59
CA ARG A 457 -1.58 30.37 19.37
C ARG A 457 -0.89 29.02 19.52
N GLN A 458 -1.59 27.91 19.26
CA GLN A 458 -1.10 26.55 19.52
C GLN A 458 -0.49 25.83 18.30
N ILE A 459 -0.42 26.48 17.14
CA ILE A 459 0.05 25.82 15.90
C ILE A 459 1.45 26.33 15.56
N ASP A 460 2.47 25.59 15.98
CA ASP A 460 3.86 25.82 15.55
C ASP A 460 4.04 25.33 14.10
N PRO A 461 4.48 26.18 13.15
CA PRO A 461 4.66 25.83 11.74
C PRO A 461 5.55 24.60 11.51
N LEU A 462 6.60 24.48 12.33
CA LEU A 462 7.67 23.51 12.16
C LEU A 462 7.26 22.13 12.70
N ASN A 463 6.42 22.07 13.72
CA ASN A 463 5.94 20.84 14.34
C ASN A 463 4.50 20.47 13.91
N ALA A 464 3.90 21.24 13.00
CA ALA A 464 2.49 21.10 12.63
C ALA A 464 2.12 19.75 12.00
N TRP A 465 3.11 19.04 11.45
CA TRP A 465 2.98 17.70 10.87
C TRP A 465 3.09 16.57 11.91
N GLN A 466 3.45 16.88 13.16
CA GLN A 466 3.44 15.91 14.25
C GLN A 466 2.01 15.73 14.79
N ARG A 467 1.60 14.48 15.01
CA ARG A 467 0.26 14.15 15.52
C ARG A 467 0.03 14.86 16.85
N ILE A 468 -0.86 15.84 16.86
CA ILE A 468 -1.24 16.54 18.08
C ILE A 468 -2.14 15.60 18.89
N ASN A 469 -1.62 15.06 20.00
CA ASN A 469 -2.39 14.19 20.89
C ASN A 469 -3.68 14.91 21.34
N PRO A 470 -4.88 14.35 21.08
CA PRO A 470 -6.15 15.02 21.41
C PRO A 470 -6.49 14.94 22.90
N TRP A 471 -5.86 14.04 23.65
CA TRP A 471 -6.12 13.79 25.07
C TRP A 471 -5.99 15.01 25.99
N PRO A 472 -4.89 15.79 25.98
CA PRO A 472 -4.77 16.96 26.86
C PRO A 472 -5.91 17.98 26.68
N ARG A 473 -6.44 18.11 25.46
CA ARG A 473 -7.56 19.01 25.16
C ARG A 473 -8.90 18.49 25.67
N ARG A 474 -9.13 17.18 25.56
CA ARG A 474 -10.32 16.52 26.13
C ARG A 474 -10.29 16.56 27.66
N LEU A 475 -9.10 16.44 28.24
CA LEU A 475 -8.88 16.53 29.68
C LEU A 475 -9.15 17.95 30.20
N LEU A 476 -8.67 18.98 29.50
CA LEU A 476 -8.96 20.39 29.81
C LEU A 476 -10.45 20.74 29.74
N LEU A 477 -11.17 20.21 28.74
CA LEU A 477 -12.62 20.39 28.62
C LEU A 477 -13.38 19.63 29.73
N GLY A 478 -12.95 18.41 30.05
CA GLY A 478 -13.47 17.66 31.19
C GLY A 478 -13.25 18.40 32.51
N THR A 479 -12.08 18.97 32.73
CA THR A 479 -11.80 19.78 33.93
C THR A 479 -12.61 21.06 33.97
N GLY A 480 -12.89 21.69 32.82
CA GLY A 480 -13.75 22.88 32.75
C GLY A 480 -15.21 22.56 33.10
N LEU A 481 -15.72 21.40 32.66
CA LEU A 481 -17.06 20.94 33.00
C LEU A 481 -17.17 20.58 34.49
N VAL A 482 -16.16 19.94 35.06
CA VAL A 482 -16.07 19.64 36.51
C VAL A 482 -16.00 20.93 37.33
N LEU A 483 -15.23 21.93 36.89
CA LEU A 483 -15.17 23.24 37.52
C LEU A 483 -16.52 23.97 37.47
N LEU A 484 -17.23 23.91 36.35
CA LEU A 484 -18.56 24.49 36.22
C LEU A 484 -19.56 23.82 37.19
N VAL A 485 -19.54 22.48 37.26
CA VAL A 485 -20.35 21.73 38.23
C VAL A 485 -19.98 22.09 39.66
N ALA A 486 -18.69 22.25 39.96
CA ALA A 486 -18.21 22.67 41.27
C ALA A 486 -18.69 24.09 41.63
N VAL A 487 -18.63 25.04 40.69
CA VAL A 487 -19.13 26.41 40.88
C VAL A 487 -20.64 26.41 41.15
N ILE A 488 -21.40 25.63 40.38
CA ILE A 488 -22.85 25.47 40.59
C ILE A 488 -23.14 24.85 41.96
N ALA A 489 -22.36 23.85 42.38
CA ALA A 489 -22.49 23.24 43.71
C ALA A 489 -22.15 24.24 44.85
N THR A 490 -21.14 25.09 44.65
CA THR A 490 -20.80 26.14 45.64
C THR A 490 -21.85 27.23 45.71
N LEU A 491 -22.46 27.61 44.59
CA LEU A 491 -23.58 28.56 44.56
C LEU A 491 -24.81 28.00 45.27
N LYS A 492 -25.11 26.71 45.08
CA LYS A 492 -26.17 26.01 45.82
C LYS A 492 -25.89 25.98 47.32
N TRP A 493 -24.65 25.68 47.71
CA TRP A 493 -24.25 25.66 49.12
C TRP A 493 -24.33 27.05 49.77
N PHE A 494 -24.07 28.12 49.01
CA PHE A 494 -24.22 29.49 49.48
C PHE A 494 -25.70 29.89 49.60
N ASP A 495 -26.53 29.52 48.62
CA ASP A 495 -27.97 29.81 48.64
C ASP A 495 -28.67 29.15 49.83
N GLU A 496 -28.42 27.85 50.07
CA GLU A 496 -28.97 27.11 51.23
C GLU A 496 -28.57 27.71 52.59
N ARG A 497 -27.49 28.52 52.65
CA ARG A 497 -27.02 29.15 53.89
C ARG A 497 -27.49 30.59 54.09
N TYR A 498 -27.86 31.30 53.03
CA TYR A 498 -28.13 32.74 53.10
C TYR A 498 -29.54 33.15 52.71
N THR A 499 -30.36 32.28 52.12
CA THR A 499 -31.79 32.55 51.90
C THR A 499 -32.64 31.87 52.97
N ALA A 500 -32.91 32.59 54.06
CA ALA A 500 -34.05 32.24 54.90
C ALA A 500 -35.31 32.39 54.03
N GLY A 501 -36.02 31.28 53.77
CA GLY A 501 -37.22 31.30 52.94
C GLY A 501 -38.28 32.28 53.47
N ARG A 502 -39.24 32.68 52.64
CA ARG A 502 -40.30 33.67 52.95
C ARG A 502 -41.11 33.38 54.25
N TYR A 503 -40.98 32.19 54.82
CA TYR A 503 -41.62 31.74 56.06
C TYR A 503 -40.64 31.41 57.21
N GLN A 504 -39.33 31.61 57.01
CA GLN A 504 -38.28 31.36 58.01
C GLN A 504 -37.80 32.65 58.70
N GLY A 505 -38.42 33.79 58.41
CA GLY A 505 -38.39 34.97 59.26
C GLY A 505 -39.34 34.82 60.45
N LEU A 506 -39.11 33.84 61.32
CA LEU A 506 -39.63 33.93 62.68
C LEU A 506 -38.86 35.06 63.36
N GLN A 507 -39.43 36.26 63.37
CA GLN A 507 -39.04 37.24 64.38
C GLN A 507 -39.15 36.53 65.74
N PRO A 508 -38.16 36.68 66.65
CA PRO A 508 -38.32 36.19 68.01
C PRO A 508 -39.51 36.92 68.60
N TRP A 509 -40.66 36.25 68.64
CA TRP A 509 -41.79 36.73 69.42
C TRP A 509 -41.31 36.76 70.86
N THR A 510 -41.23 37.93 71.47
CA THR A 510 -41.04 38.01 72.92
C THR A 510 -42.23 37.30 73.55
N GLU A 511 -42.01 36.12 74.11
CA GLU A 511 -43.02 35.35 74.85
C GLU A 511 -43.63 36.32 75.89
N ARG A 512 -44.86 36.81 75.65
CA ARG A 512 -45.47 37.81 76.53
C ARG A 512 -45.66 37.18 77.91
N LEU A 513 -45.30 37.89 78.98
CA LEU A 513 -45.43 37.47 80.39
C LEU A 513 -46.80 36.83 80.71
N CYS A 514 -47.87 37.25 80.04
CA CYS A 514 -49.22 36.72 80.20
C CYS A 514 -49.45 35.32 79.61
N ALA A 515 -48.59 34.80 78.73
CA ALA A 515 -48.77 33.50 78.07
C ALA A 515 -48.64 32.30 79.04
N ARG A 516 -48.07 32.52 80.24
CA ARG A 516 -47.94 31.50 81.31
C ARG A 516 -48.80 31.78 82.54
N MET A 517 -49.60 32.84 82.55
CA MET A 517 -50.43 33.18 83.70
C MET A 517 -51.83 32.54 83.60
N PRO A 518 -52.43 32.16 84.74
CA PRO A 518 -53.78 31.59 84.77
C PRO A 518 -54.81 32.61 84.24
N ALA A 519 -55.86 32.10 83.60
CA ALA A 519 -56.87 32.87 82.84
C ALA A 519 -57.59 33.96 83.66
N ASP A 520 -57.54 33.86 85.00
CA ASP A 520 -58.25 34.75 85.92
C ASP A 520 -57.44 36.01 86.31
N THR A 521 -56.30 36.26 85.66
CA THR A 521 -55.49 37.46 85.91
C THR A 521 -56.08 38.68 85.17
N PRO A 522 -56.63 39.68 85.89
CA PRO A 522 -57.44 40.75 85.28
C PRO A 522 -56.62 41.68 84.37
N GLU A 523 -55.30 41.77 84.58
CA GLU A 523 -54.40 42.60 83.78
C GLU A 523 -54.11 42.02 82.38
N CYS A 524 -54.33 40.71 82.18
CA CYS A 524 -54.11 40.02 80.90
C CYS A 524 -55.40 39.84 80.07
N ALA A 525 -56.55 40.31 80.57
CA ALA A 525 -57.87 40.15 79.94
C ALA A 525 -58.25 41.29 78.97
N ALA A 526 -57.41 42.31 78.81
CA ALA A 526 -57.68 43.42 77.88
C ALA A 526 -57.35 43.02 76.43
N PRO A 527 -58.24 43.29 75.45
CA PRO A 527 -57.94 43.04 74.04
C PRO A 527 -56.78 43.94 73.58
N ALA A 528 -55.79 43.35 72.92
CA ALA A 528 -54.63 44.08 72.43
C ALA A 528 -55.05 45.19 71.44
N THR A 529 -54.50 46.39 71.62
CA THR A 529 -54.80 47.55 70.77
C THR A 529 -54.07 47.46 69.42
N GLN A 530 -54.59 48.11 68.38
CA GLN A 530 -54.03 48.05 67.02
C GLN A 530 -52.56 48.51 66.95
N GLU A 531 -52.16 49.46 67.78
CA GLU A 531 -50.77 49.95 67.89
C GLU A 531 -49.81 48.89 68.49
N GLN A 532 -50.33 47.92 69.25
CA GLN A 532 -49.54 46.78 69.76
C GLN A 532 -49.38 45.65 68.73
N TRP A 533 -50.26 45.59 67.71
CA TRP A 533 -50.15 44.64 66.60
C TRP A 533 -49.25 45.19 65.47
N TYR A 534 -49.27 46.51 65.28
CA TYR A 534 -48.52 47.19 64.25
C TYR A 534 -47.79 48.39 64.88
N PRO A 535 -46.61 48.18 65.50
CA PRO A 535 -45.78 49.31 65.88
C PRO A 535 -45.50 50.13 64.62
N LYS A 536 -45.74 51.44 64.68
CA LYS A 536 -45.42 52.34 63.57
C LYS A 536 -43.93 52.19 63.27
N GLU A 537 -43.60 51.74 62.07
CA GLU A 537 -42.23 51.73 61.57
C GLU A 537 -41.65 53.13 61.75
N GLU A 538 -40.61 53.25 62.58
CA GLU A 538 -39.74 54.42 62.52
C GLU A 538 -39.15 54.43 61.10
N ARG A 539 -39.50 55.47 60.34
CA ARG A 539 -38.96 55.69 59.00
C ARG A 539 -37.43 55.82 59.10
N PRO A 540 -36.71 55.30 58.09
CA PRO A 540 -35.39 54.69 58.21
C PRO A 540 -34.26 55.61 58.70
#